data_AF-A0A7L6BHW3-F1
#
_entry.id   AF-A0A7L6BHW3-F1
#
_cell.length_a   1.000
_cell.length_b   1.000
_cell.length_c   1.000
_cell.angle_alpha   90.00
_cell.angle_beta   90.00
_cell.angle_gamma   90.00
#
_symmetry.space_group_name_H-M   'P 1'
#
loop_
_entity.id
_entity.type
_entity.pdbx_description
1 polymer ?
#
loop_
_entity_poly.entity_id
_entity_poly.type
_entity_poly.pdbx_seq_one_letter_code
_entity_poly.pdbx_strand_id
1 'polypeptide(L)'
;MAEIIKEDFSKQKCGVCHKRFATKWCDYVIQYPESSTFVCGRTSFQDFLSAQRQITCDCALCDECAKNHGLIDFCPYHEKIVKHEKIDTPDYVVKSRVETWRRENE
;
A
#
# COMPACT_ATOMS: atom_id res chain seq x y z
N MET A 1 20.74 3.63 12.33
CA MET A 1 20.67 4.41 11.09
C MET A 1 20.18 3.46 10.01
N ALA A 2 18.91 3.53 9.61
CA ALA A 2 18.42 2.68 8.53
C ALA A 2 19.07 3.15 7.23
N GLU A 3 19.80 2.26 6.53
CA GLU A 3 20.26 2.54 5.17
C GLU A 3 19.02 2.77 4.31
N ILE A 4 18.87 3.99 3.78
CA ILE A 4 17.86 4.28 2.77
C ILE A 4 18.34 3.57 1.50
N ILE A 5 17.83 2.36 1.28
CA ILE A 5 17.98 1.68 0.00
C ILE A 5 17.27 2.56 -1.02
N LYS A 6 18.03 3.35 -1.78
CA LYS A 6 17.49 4.05 -2.95
C LYS A 6 17.21 2.99 -4.00
N GLU A 7 15.94 2.81 -4.32
CA GLU A 7 15.53 1.89 -5.38
C GLU A 7 16.15 2.34 -6.71
N ASP A 8 16.85 1.42 -7.37
CA ASP A 8 17.52 1.70 -8.64
C ASP A 8 16.64 1.28 -9.82
N PHE A 9 15.89 2.23 -10.36
CA PHE A 9 15.09 2.02 -11.57
C PHE A 9 15.88 2.13 -12.88
N SER A 10 17.21 2.35 -12.83
CA SER A 10 18.04 2.65 -14.01
C SER A 10 17.95 1.61 -15.13
N LYS A 11 17.54 0.37 -14.82
CA LYS A 11 17.41 -0.73 -15.76
C LYS A 11 15.97 -1.17 -16.03
N GLN A 12 14.98 -0.57 -15.37
CA GLN A 12 13.62 -1.05 -15.42
C GLN A 12 12.74 -0.19 -16.32
N LYS A 13 12.14 -0.81 -17.33
CA LYS A 13 11.12 -0.15 -18.18
C LYS A 13 9.77 -0.15 -17.48
N CYS A 14 8.99 0.89 -17.76
CA CYS A 14 7.60 0.96 -17.33
C CYS A 14 6.83 -0.26 -17.83
N GLY A 15 6.18 -0.99 -16.93
CA GLY A 15 5.37 -2.19 -17.22
C GLY A 15 4.06 -1.90 -17.95
N VAL A 16 3.71 -0.63 -18.16
CA VAL A 16 2.49 -0.21 -18.88
C VAL A 16 2.82 0.20 -20.32
N CYS A 17 3.74 1.15 -20.50
CA CYS A 17 4.04 1.68 -21.84
C CYS A 17 5.27 1.05 -22.49
N HIS A 18 6.15 0.40 -21.71
CA HIS A 18 7.44 -0.18 -22.12
C HIS A 18 8.43 0.76 -22.82
N LYS A 19 8.10 2.06 -22.95
CA LYS A 19 8.93 3.06 -23.65
C LYS A 19 9.92 3.73 -22.69
N ARG A 20 9.42 4.24 -21.58
CA ARG A 20 10.17 5.04 -20.59
C ARG A 20 10.73 4.17 -19.46
N PHE A 21 11.75 4.66 -18.80
CA PHE A 21 12.21 4.07 -17.54
C PHE A 21 11.19 4.33 -16.44
N ALA A 22 11.10 3.38 -15.52
CA ALA A 22 10.29 3.54 -14.34
C ALA A 22 10.94 4.52 -13.37
N THR A 23 10.10 5.13 -12.54
CA THR A 23 10.49 6.09 -11.50
C THR A 23 9.86 5.72 -10.16
N LYS A 24 8.91 4.79 -10.17
CA LYS A 24 8.11 4.37 -9.02
C LYS A 24 7.45 3.02 -9.26
N TRP A 25 6.84 2.47 -8.22
CA TRP A 25 6.04 1.25 -8.26
C TRP A 25 4.54 1.54 -8.16
N CYS A 26 3.73 0.52 -8.42
CA CYS A 26 2.30 0.53 -8.15
C CYS A 26 2.05 0.04 -6.72
N ASP A 27 1.53 0.91 -5.86
CA ASP A 27 1.33 0.66 -4.42
C ASP A 27 0.05 -0.14 -4.10
N TYR A 28 -0.65 -0.63 -5.11
CA TYR A 28 -1.87 -1.40 -4.90
C TYR A 28 -1.57 -2.74 -4.23
N VAL A 29 -2.19 -3.00 -3.08
CA VAL A 29 -2.04 -4.25 -2.33
C VAL A 29 -2.83 -5.35 -3.02
N ILE A 30 -2.14 -6.40 -3.49
CA ILE A 30 -2.76 -7.55 -4.17
C ILE A 30 -3.00 -8.73 -3.24
N GLN A 31 -2.29 -8.79 -2.10
CA GLN A 31 -2.46 -9.85 -1.13
C GLN A 31 -2.07 -9.38 0.27
N TYR A 32 -2.92 -9.73 1.22
CA TYR A 32 -2.58 -9.73 2.65
C TYR A 32 -2.12 -11.14 3.01
N PRO A 33 -0.92 -11.32 3.59
CA PRO A 33 -0.48 -12.65 4.04
C PRO A 33 -1.49 -13.23 5.04
N GLU A 34 -1.76 -14.54 4.93
CA GLU A 34 -2.87 -15.22 5.65
C GLU A 34 -2.72 -15.22 7.18
N SER A 35 -1.58 -14.83 7.75
CA SER A 35 -1.44 -14.84 9.19
C SER A 35 -0.49 -13.77 9.73
N SER A 36 -1.10 -12.80 10.38
CA SER A 36 -0.79 -12.59 11.80
C SER A 36 -2.04 -12.01 12.44
N THR A 37 -2.95 -12.85 12.92
CA THR A 37 -3.96 -12.33 13.86
C THR A 37 -3.21 -11.99 15.13
N PHE A 38 -3.18 -10.72 15.53
CA PHE A 38 -2.59 -10.36 16.81
C PHE A 38 -3.45 -10.96 17.93
N VAL A 39 -2.90 -11.96 18.63
CA VAL A 39 -3.54 -12.53 19.82
C VAL A 39 -2.77 -12.05 21.03
N CYS A 40 -3.35 -11.12 21.78
CA CYS A 40 -2.77 -10.56 23.00
C CYS A 40 -2.40 -11.71 23.97
N GLY A 41 -1.13 -11.74 24.39
CA GLY A 41 -0.59 -12.78 25.27
C GLY A 41 -0.13 -14.08 24.57
N ARG A 42 -0.29 -14.22 23.26
CA ARG A 42 0.24 -15.36 22.46
C ARG A 42 1.20 -14.94 21.36
N THR A 43 1.04 -13.74 20.81
CA THR A 43 1.91 -13.20 19.76
C THR A 43 2.54 -11.92 20.28
N SER A 44 3.86 -11.77 20.15
CA SER A 44 4.48 -10.48 20.45
C SER A 44 4.06 -9.46 19.40
N PHE A 45 3.87 -8.21 19.81
CA PHE A 45 3.46 -7.15 18.88
C PHE A 45 4.50 -6.95 17.76
N GLN A 46 5.78 -7.15 18.08
CA GLN A 46 6.88 -7.04 17.12
C GLN A 46 6.83 -8.14 16.05
N ASP A 47 6.52 -9.38 16.45
CA ASP A 47 6.40 -10.50 15.51
C ASP A 47 5.21 -10.30 14.57
N PHE A 48 4.07 -9.85 15.11
CA PHE A 48 2.90 -9.45 14.33
C PHE A 48 3.27 -8.40 13.27
N LEU A 49 3.92 -7.30 13.68
CA LEU A 49 4.32 -6.23 12.74
C LEU A 49 5.28 -6.74 11.65
N SER A 50 6.21 -7.62 11.99
CA SER A 50 7.15 -8.18 11.01
C SER A 50 6.49 -9.13 10.00
N ALA A 51 5.42 -9.81 10.40
CA ALA A 51 4.63 -10.70 9.56
C ALA A 51 3.64 -9.95 8.64
N GLN A 52 3.35 -8.67 8.91
CA GLN A 52 2.43 -7.84 8.13
C GLN A 52 3.00 -7.31 6.80
N ARG A 53 3.95 -8.02 6.17
CA ARG A 53 4.43 -7.60 4.83
C ARG A 53 3.34 -7.86 3.79
N GLN A 54 2.57 -6.81 3.51
CA GLN A 54 1.61 -6.79 2.41
C GLN A 54 2.36 -6.99 1.09
N ILE A 55 1.75 -7.74 0.17
CA ILE A 55 2.30 -7.92 -1.17
C ILE A 55 1.62 -6.87 -2.05
N THR A 56 2.43 -5.99 -2.61
CA THR A 56 2.03 -4.95 -3.56
C THR A 56 2.12 -5.45 -4.99
N CYS A 57 1.44 -4.77 -5.90
CA CYS A 57 1.43 -5.10 -7.32
C CYS A 57 2.84 -5.10 -7.93
N ASP A 58 3.73 -4.25 -7.43
CA ASP A 58 5.12 -4.10 -7.89
C ASP A 58 5.22 -3.93 -9.42
N CYS A 59 4.19 -3.34 -10.03
CA CYS A 59 4.28 -2.91 -11.43
C CYS A 59 5.11 -1.64 -11.49
N ALA A 60 6.25 -1.68 -12.17
CA ALA A 60 7.09 -0.50 -12.36
C ALA A 60 6.41 0.51 -13.31
N LEU A 61 6.35 1.77 -12.89
CA LEU A 61 5.64 2.83 -13.60
C LEU A 61 6.59 3.99 -13.90
N CYS A 62 6.42 4.58 -15.09
CA CYS A 62 6.93 5.93 -15.35
C CYS A 62 5.90 6.97 -14.89
N ASP A 63 6.33 8.20 -14.66
CA ASP A 63 5.47 9.28 -14.15
C ASP A 63 4.21 9.53 -15.00
N GLU A 64 4.28 9.34 -16.32
CA GLU A 64 3.11 9.50 -17.20
C GLU A 64 2.07 8.38 -17.07
N CYS A 65 2.52 7.16 -16.76
CA CYS A 65 1.62 6.01 -16.62
C CYS A 65 1.08 5.87 -15.20
N ALA A 66 1.73 6.48 -14.22
CA ALA A 66 1.29 6.49 -12.83
C ALA A 66 0.01 7.31 -12.64
N LYS A 67 -0.85 6.83 -11.74
CA LYS A 67 -2.03 7.54 -11.25
C LYS A 67 -1.82 7.86 -9.79
N ASN A 68 -1.48 9.11 -9.53
CA ASN A 68 -1.15 9.58 -8.19
C ASN A 68 -2.41 9.95 -7.40
N HIS A 69 -2.49 9.48 -6.16
CA HIS A 69 -3.51 9.82 -5.16
C HIS A 69 -2.87 10.37 -3.89
N GLY A 70 -1.96 11.34 -4.05
CA GLY A 70 -1.17 11.90 -2.95
C GLY A 70 0.05 11.02 -2.67
N LEU A 71 -0.02 10.23 -1.61
CA LEU A 71 1.11 9.42 -1.13
C LEU A 71 1.25 8.06 -1.82
N ILE A 72 0.29 7.69 -2.66
CA ILE A 72 0.27 6.40 -3.35
C ILE A 72 0.14 6.61 -4.86
N ASP A 73 0.77 5.72 -5.61
CA ASP A 73 0.74 5.66 -7.06
C ASP A 73 0.16 4.32 -7.54
N PHE A 74 -0.83 4.37 -8.43
CA PHE A 74 -1.43 3.18 -9.03
C PHE A 74 -1.14 3.06 -10.52
N CYS A 75 -1.07 1.82 -11.00
CA CYS A 75 -1.10 1.55 -12.42
C CYS A 75 -2.52 1.79 -12.98
N PRO A 76 -2.68 2.05 -14.29
CA PRO A 76 -4.00 2.31 -14.87
C PRO A 76 -5.02 1.17 -14.70
N TYR A 77 -4.56 -0.05 -14.43
CA TYR A 77 -5.43 -1.18 -14.12
C TYR A 77 -6.00 -1.07 -12.70
N HIS A 78 -5.16 -0.92 -11.68
CA HIS A 78 -5.59 -0.80 -10.28
C HIS A 78 -6.33 0.50 -9.99
N GLU A 79 -6.02 1.57 -10.71
CA GLU A 79 -6.81 2.80 -10.70
C GLU A 79 -8.30 2.54 -10.99
N LYS A 80 -8.59 1.65 -11.94
CA LYS A 80 -9.96 1.32 -12.30
C LYS A 80 -10.62 0.54 -11.18
N ILE A 81 -9.92 -0.42 -10.57
CA ILE A 81 -10.47 -1.23 -9.48
C ILE A 81 -10.89 -0.33 -8.31
N VAL A 82 -9.97 0.51 -7.81
CA VAL A 82 -10.25 1.43 -6.68
C VAL A 82 -11.43 2.37 -6.98
N LYS A 83 -11.57 2.85 -8.22
CA LYS A 83 -12.72 3.70 -8.60
C LYS A 83 -14.06 2.98 -8.60
N HIS A 84 -14.07 1.66 -8.84
CA HIS A 84 -15.30 0.85 -8.88
C HIS A 84 -15.63 0.23 -7.52
N GLU A 85 -14.61 -0.02 -6.69
CA GLU A 85 -14.78 -0.38 -5.29
C GLU A 85 -15.24 0.84 -4.50
N LYS A 86 -16.52 1.19 -4.61
CA LYS A 86 -17.15 2.09 -3.64
C LYS A 86 -17.01 1.44 -2.27
N ILE A 87 -16.15 2.00 -1.44
CA ILE A 87 -16.02 1.60 -0.03
C ILE A 87 -17.28 2.10 0.69
N ASP A 88 -18.31 1.26 0.75
CA ASP A 88 -19.49 1.46 1.58
C ASP A 88 -19.19 1.00 3.01
N THR A 89 -18.29 1.72 3.68
CA THR A 89 -17.99 1.43 5.09
C THR A 89 -19.12 2.02 5.94
N PRO A 90 -19.82 1.22 6.76
CA PRO A 90 -20.89 1.74 7.59
C PRO A 90 -20.42 2.85 8.54
N ASP A 91 -21.25 3.88 8.72
CA ASP A 91 -20.95 5.05 9.56
C ASP A 91 -20.45 4.69 10.97
N TYR A 92 -20.97 3.61 11.57
CA TYR A 92 -20.58 3.19 12.91
C TYR A 92 -19.13 2.68 12.98
N VAL A 93 -18.62 2.09 11.89
CA VAL A 93 -17.21 1.66 11.77
C VAL A 93 -16.30 2.89 11.66
N VAL A 94 -16.72 3.90 10.89
CA VAL A 94 -15.98 5.16 10.75
C VAL A 94 -15.90 5.90 12.09
N LYS A 95 -17.01 5.98 12.84
CA LYS A 95 -17.05 6.63 14.16
C LYS A 95 -16.09 5.99 15.18
N SER A 96 -16.12 4.67 15.30
CA SER A 96 -15.22 3.92 16.20
C SER A 96 -13.73 4.22 15.92
N ARG A 97 -13.34 4.30 14.64
CA ARG A 97 -11.98 4.66 14.24
C ARG A 97 -11.56 6.07 14.69
N VAL A 98 -12.43 7.06 14.53
CA VAL A 98 -12.15 8.46 14.89
C VAL A 98 -12.04 8.65 16.41
N GLU A 99 -12.90 7.99 17.18
CA GLU A 99 -12.88 8.04 18.65
C GLU A 99 -11.58 7.45 19.22
N THR A 100 -11.07 6.39 18.61
CA THR A 100 -9.79 5.77 18.99
C THR A 100 -8.62 6.70 18.70
N TRP A 101 -8.59 7.33 17.51
CA TRP A 101 -7.49 8.21 17.10
C TRP A 101 -7.38 9.49 17.95
N ARG A 102 -8.52 10.04 18.40
CA ARG A 102 -8.52 11.21 19.31
C ARG A 102 -7.89 10.91 20.67
N ARG A 103 -8.15 9.71 21.22
CA ARG A 103 -7.60 9.30 22.51
C ARG A 103 -6.08 9.09 22.52
N GLU A 104 -5.48 8.77 21.38
CA GLU A 104 -4.02 8.54 21.27
C GLU A 104 -3.22 9.85 21.13
N ASN A 105 -3.89 10.99 20.91
CA ASN A 105 -3.26 12.30 20.69
C ASN A 105 -3.62 13.35 21.77
N GLU A 106 -4.22 12.92 22.88
CA GLU A 106 -4.42 13.69 24.12
C GLU A 106 -3.44 13.21 25.21
#